data_AF-A0A1F5SNL1-F1
#
_entry.id   AF-A0A1F5SNL1-F1
#
_cell.length_a   1.000
_cell.length_b   1.000
_cell.length_c   1.000
_cell.angle_alpha   90.00
_cell.angle_beta   90.00
_cell.angle_gamma   90.00
#
_symmetry.space_group_name_H-M   'P 1'
#
loop_
_entity.id
_entity.type
_entity.pdbx_description
1 polymer ?
#
loop_
_entity_poly.entity_id
_entity_poly.type
_entity_poly.pdbx_seq_one_letter_code
_entity_poly.pdbx_strand_id
1 'polypeptide(L)'
;MKVSKASCLVALLIVVSLKNVYALERTPTGFYYPTGRAPISGDVGWLASDDDYYDNFCHIGHDFYANVDDLAYPISDGEIYYISYTEASWGSGNMGVFVKHLLADNTPFLALYAHVKVNSIKSGDSVFGGISFAKIGWYSGGVHLHLGIFPGLNYPSTSWGRIPSPGQYPYNGFVDPINWINTKTPAPMVAKYPNGTTNNHIFSSYTANGGSGRFGTPWNNSSFGAYVHPWPDNPSDPNVVWLQDFIELDGHWWQIVDNPAAGQAFPVHGQILTFWHANYGYTNYGAPKSNEYYATHESNGHQLVVQTFVKGSTVHYLGYDTVAETSKEGRKRNI
;
A
#
# COMPACT_ATOMS: atom_id res chain seq x y z
N MET A 1 -44.78 35.07 44.99
CA MET A 1 -45.07 34.11 43.90
C MET A 1 -43.80 33.96 43.07
N LYS A 2 -43.05 32.87 43.24
CA LYS A 2 -41.82 32.58 42.48
C LYS A 2 -42.19 31.63 41.35
N VAL A 3 -41.84 31.97 40.11
CA VAL A 3 -41.93 31.04 38.97
C VAL A 3 -40.50 30.65 38.59
N SER A 4 -40.16 29.39 38.84
CA SER A 4 -38.87 28.80 38.45
C SER A 4 -38.90 28.43 36.97
N LYS A 5 -37.92 28.90 36.19
CA LYS A 5 -37.67 28.41 34.84
C LYS A 5 -36.97 27.06 34.93
N ALA A 6 -37.64 26.00 34.50
CA ALA A 6 -37.01 24.70 34.26
C ALA A 6 -36.37 24.73 32.88
N SER A 7 -35.05 24.59 32.82
CA SER A 7 -34.30 24.40 31.58
C SER A 7 -34.37 22.93 31.19
N CYS A 8 -35.06 22.61 30.09
CA CYS A 8 -35.01 21.29 29.45
C CYS A 8 -33.65 21.12 28.77
N LEU A 9 -32.79 20.29 29.36
CA LEU A 9 -31.57 19.80 28.72
C LEU A 9 -31.97 18.70 27.72
N VAL A 10 -31.94 19.00 26.42
CA VAL A 10 -32.07 17.98 25.37
C VAL A 10 -30.71 17.31 25.22
N ALA A 11 -30.56 16.10 25.77
CA ALA A 11 -29.40 15.27 25.51
C ALA A 11 -29.50 14.70 24.09
N LEU A 12 -28.73 15.27 23.16
CA LEU A 12 -28.57 14.74 21.81
C LEU A 12 -27.70 13.48 21.90
N LEU A 13 -28.33 12.30 21.84
CA LEU A 13 -27.62 11.02 21.80
C LEU A 13 -27.03 10.84 20.40
N ILE A 14 -25.74 11.17 20.22
CA ILE A 14 -25.01 10.85 18.99
C ILE A 14 -24.71 9.35 19.03
N VAL A 15 -25.48 8.56 18.28
CA VAL A 15 -25.14 7.16 18.02
C VAL A 15 -24.01 7.14 17.01
N VAL A 16 -22.77 7.08 17.51
CA VAL A 16 -21.60 6.78 16.67
C VAL A 16 -21.68 5.31 16.29
N SER A 17 -22.09 5.03 15.05
CA SER A 17 -21.93 3.72 14.45
C SER A 17 -20.44 3.44 14.29
N LEU A 18 -19.84 2.75 15.26
CA LEU A 18 -18.50 2.17 15.13
C LEU A 18 -18.58 1.11 14.03
N LYS A 19 -18.20 1.48 12.79
CA LYS A 19 -17.84 0.46 11.80
C LYS A 19 -16.60 -0.23 12.35
N ASN A 20 -16.72 -1.50 12.71
CA ASN A 20 -15.55 -2.33 13.00
C ASN A 20 -14.73 -2.40 11.71
N VAL A 21 -13.67 -1.59 11.64
CA VAL A 21 -12.65 -1.73 10.61
C VAL A 21 -11.76 -2.88 11.07
N TYR A 22 -12.06 -4.09 10.59
CA TYR A 22 -11.16 -5.21 10.79
C TYR A 22 -9.92 -4.99 9.92
N ALA A 23 -8.75 -5.02 10.55
CA ALA A 23 -7.50 -5.02 9.82
C ALA A 23 -7.43 -6.28 8.96
N LEU A 24 -6.98 -6.15 7.71
CA LEU A 24 -6.77 -7.29 6.82
C LEU A 24 -5.79 -8.27 7.46
N GLU A 25 -6.15 -9.55 7.47
CA GLU A 25 -5.31 -10.59 8.03
C GLU A 25 -4.05 -10.81 7.19
N ARG A 26 -2.98 -11.19 7.89
CA ARG A 26 -1.67 -11.47 7.30
C ARG A 26 -1.13 -12.81 7.77
N THR A 27 -0.28 -13.41 6.96
CA THR A 27 0.52 -14.56 7.34
C THR A 27 1.59 -14.15 8.37
N PRO A 28 2.17 -15.10 9.12
CA PRO A 28 3.28 -14.82 10.03
C PRO A 28 4.50 -14.18 9.36
N THR A 29 4.67 -14.37 8.05
CA THR A 29 5.78 -13.80 7.28
C THR A 29 5.45 -12.46 6.64
N GLY A 30 4.23 -11.95 6.82
CA GLY A 30 3.84 -10.59 6.44
C GLY A 30 3.12 -10.45 5.09
N PHE A 31 2.83 -11.55 4.39
CA PHE A 31 1.92 -11.51 3.23
C PHE A 31 0.49 -11.24 3.70
N TYR A 32 -0.28 -10.49 2.94
CA TYR A 32 -1.72 -10.39 3.10
C TYR A 32 -2.40 -11.62 2.53
N TYR A 33 -3.51 -12.03 3.14
CA TYR A 33 -4.41 -12.94 2.46
C TYR A 33 -5.20 -12.20 1.38
N PRO A 34 -5.41 -12.82 0.20
CA PRO A 34 -5.89 -12.08 -0.96
C PRO A 34 -7.39 -11.77 -0.91
N THR A 35 -8.13 -12.35 0.05
CA THR A 35 -9.52 -11.99 0.39
C THR A 35 -9.61 -11.25 1.74
N GLY A 36 -8.48 -10.88 2.34
CA GLY A 36 -8.40 -10.20 3.64
C GLY A 36 -8.56 -11.12 4.86
N ARG A 37 -8.72 -12.44 4.68
CA ARG A 37 -8.87 -13.44 5.74
C ARG A 37 -8.00 -14.69 5.50
N ALA A 38 -7.61 -15.36 6.57
CA ALA A 38 -6.95 -16.66 6.50
C ALA A 38 -7.85 -17.74 5.88
N PRO A 39 -7.26 -18.85 5.37
CA PRO A 39 -8.00 -20.00 4.87
C PRO A 39 -8.98 -20.59 5.90
N ILE A 40 -10.13 -21.07 5.42
CA ILE A 40 -11.17 -21.74 6.21
C ILE A 40 -11.49 -23.12 5.63
N SER A 41 -12.27 -23.92 6.35
CA SER A 41 -12.62 -25.30 5.95
C SER A 41 -13.43 -25.42 4.64
N GLY A 42 -14.01 -24.32 4.16
CA GLY A 42 -14.75 -24.28 2.89
C GLY A 42 -13.90 -23.88 1.68
N ASP A 43 -12.61 -23.62 1.89
CA ASP A 43 -11.67 -23.28 0.81
C ASP A 43 -11.12 -24.56 0.16
N VAL A 44 -10.83 -24.50 -1.16
CA VAL A 44 -10.30 -25.67 -1.91
C VAL A 44 -8.79 -25.60 -2.00
N GLY A 45 -8.13 -26.64 -1.47
CA GLY A 45 -6.69 -26.67 -1.26
C GLY A 45 -5.84 -27.01 -2.49
N TRP A 46 -4.53 -26.85 -2.30
CA TRP A 46 -3.51 -27.31 -3.24
C TRP A 46 -3.61 -28.83 -3.45
N LEU A 47 -3.59 -29.25 -4.72
CA LEU A 47 -3.73 -30.63 -5.18
C LEU A 47 -5.04 -31.33 -4.80
N ALA A 48 -6.09 -30.60 -4.42
CA ALA A 48 -7.43 -31.18 -4.30
C ALA A 48 -7.83 -31.88 -5.63
N SER A 49 -8.37 -33.09 -5.54
CA SER A 49 -8.76 -33.90 -6.68
C SER A 49 -10.02 -34.71 -6.40
N ASP A 50 -10.62 -35.22 -7.47
CA ASP A 50 -11.75 -36.16 -7.40
C ASP A 50 -12.92 -35.62 -6.56
N ASP A 51 -13.36 -36.34 -5.53
CA ASP A 51 -14.50 -35.96 -4.67
C ASP A 51 -14.32 -34.60 -3.98
N ASP A 52 -13.09 -34.13 -3.84
CA ASP A 52 -12.74 -32.83 -3.23
C ASP A 52 -12.60 -31.69 -4.27
N TYR A 53 -12.75 -31.98 -5.57
CA TYR A 53 -12.64 -31.00 -6.65
C TYR A 53 -13.45 -31.40 -7.92
N TYR A 54 -12.85 -31.34 -9.11
CA TYR A 54 -13.46 -31.79 -10.37
C TYR A 54 -12.91 -33.17 -10.77
N ASP A 55 -13.80 -34.05 -11.21
CA ASP A 55 -13.45 -35.36 -11.77
C ASP A 55 -12.32 -35.27 -12.80
N ASN A 56 -11.28 -36.10 -12.63
CA ASN A 56 -10.10 -36.19 -13.49
C ASN A 56 -9.21 -34.94 -13.51
N PHE A 57 -9.39 -34.00 -12.59
CA PHE A 57 -8.53 -32.83 -12.44
C PHE A 57 -7.96 -32.71 -11.04
N CYS A 58 -6.80 -32.07 -10.97
CA CYS A 58 -6.10 -31.74 -9.75
C CYS A 58 -5.91 -30.22 -9.70
N HIS A 59 -6.24 -29.62 -8.57
CA HIS A 59 -6.18 -28.18 -8.34
C HIS A 59 -4.73 -27.72 -8.13
N ILE A 60 -4.29 -26.68 -8.85
CA ILE A 60 -2.92 -26.13 -8.75
C ILE A 60 -2.92 -24.69 -8.26
N GLY A 61 -3.77 -24.43 -7.28
CA GLY A 61 -3.85 -23.17 -6.56
C GLY A 61 -4.50 -23.37 -5.20
N HIS A 62 -5.08 -22.30 -4.69
CA HIS A 62 -5.92 -22.30 -3.51
C HIS A 62 -7.12 -21.39 -3.76
N ASP A 63 -8.33 -21.92 -3.57
CA ASP A 63 -9.57 -21.20 -3.80
C ASP A 63 -10.09 -20.69 -2.48
N PHE A 64 -10.09 -19.36 -2.31
CA PHE A 64 -10.68 -18.71 -1.16
C PHE A 64 -12.16 -18.47 -1.41
N TYR A 65 -13.03 -19.04 -0.58
CA TYR A 65 -14.45 -18.73 -0.56
C TYR A 65 -14.67 -17.22 -0.47
N ALA A 66 -15.49 -16.68 -1.37
CA ALA A 66 -15.84 -15.28 -1.45
C ALA A 66 -17.21 -15.10 -2.08
N ASN A 67 -17.78 -13.91 -1.94
CA ASN A 67 -19.00 -13.51 -2.64
C ASN A 67 -18.67 -12.64 -3.84
N VAL A 68 -19.65 -12.49 -4.75
CA VAL A 68 -19.52 -11.56 -5.86
C VAL A 68 -19.34 -10.15 -5.30
N ASP A 69 -18.43 -9.38 -5.91
CA ASP A 69 -18.06 -8.02 -5.52
C ASP A 69 -17.28 -7.86 -4.21
N ASP A 70 -16.95 -8.96 -3.52
CA ASP A 70 -15.94 -8.93 -2.46
C ASP A 70 -14.61 -8.39 -3.01
N LEU A 71 -13.82 -7.75 -2.16
CA LEU A 71 -12.57 -7.12 -2.56
C LEU A 71 -11.45 -8.17 -2.65
N ALA A 72 -10.62 -8.05 -3.70
CA ALA A 72 -9.39 -8.83 -3.84
C ALA A 72 -8.18 -7.93 -3.63
N TYR A 73 -7.23 -8.42 -2.83
CA TYR A 73 -6.02 -7.72 -2.42
C TYR A 73 -4.79 -8.44 -2.97
N PRO A 74 -3.75 -7.71 -3.41
CA PRO A 74 -2.46 -8.32 -3.68
C PRO A 74 -1.88 -8.88 -2.37
N ILE A 75 -1.29 -10.07 -2.42
CA ILE A 75 -0.67 -10.71 -1.25
C ILE A 75 0.53 -9.89 -0.72
N SER A 76 1.17 -9.10 -1.57
CA SER A 76 2.16 -8.10 -1.20
C SER A 76 2.22 -7.01 -2.26
N ASP A 77 3.05 -5.99 -2.05
CA ASP A 77 3.36 -5.02 -3.08
C ASP A 77 3.90 -5.70 -4.34
N GLY A 78 3.61 -5.12 -5.50
CA GLY A 78 4.02 -5.68 -6.78
C GLY A 78 3.64 -4.82 -7.97
N GLU A 79 3.78 -5.41 -9.15
CA GLU A 79 3.48 -4.81 -10.44
C GLU A 79 2.59 -5.77 -11.23
N ILE A 80 1.54 -5.27 -11.86
CA ILE A 80 0.73 -6.08 -12.78
C ILE A 80 1.63 -6.55 -13.92
N TYR A 81 1.88 -7.85 -13.98
CA TYR A 81 2.74 -8.44 -14.99
C TYR A 81 1.95 -8.76 -16.27
N TYR A 82 0.81 -9.40 -16.12
CA TYR A 82 -0.02 -9.83 -17.23
C TYR A 82 -1.50 -9.91 -16.83
N ILE A 83 -2.39 -9.58 -17.77
CA ILE A 83 -3.83 -9.73 -17.60
C ILE A 83 -4.36 -10.62 -18.72
N SER A 84 -5.02 -11.70 -18.34
CA SER A 84 -5.76 -12.57 -19.24
C SER A 84 -7.19 -12.09 -19.37
N TYR A 85 -7.50 -11.50 -20.52
CA TYR A 85 -8.85 -11.04 -20.87
C TYR A 85 -9.74 -12.15 -21.45
N THR A 86 -9.25 -13.39 -21.49
CA THR A 86 -9.98 -14.49 -22.10
C THR A 86 -11.11 -14.96 -21.17
N GLU A 87 -12.29 -14.35 -21.33
CA GLU A 87 -13.51 -14.61 -20.54
C GLU A 87 -13.87 -16.11 -20.44
N ALA A 88 -13.58 -16.88 -21.49
CA ALA A 88 -13.91 -18.31 -21.53
C ALA A 88 -13.16 -19.15 -20.48
N SER A 89 -12.06 -18.66 -19.92
CA SER A 89 -11.23 -19.41 -18.96
C SER A 89 -11.55 -19.11 -17.49
N TRP A 90 -12.13 -17.93 -17.19
CA TRP A 90 -12.29 -17.44 -15.81
C TRP A 90 -13.73 -17.06 -15.44
N GLY A 91 -14.66 -17.19 -16.38
CA GLY A 91 -16.04 -16.70 -16.27
C GLY A 91 -16.22 -15.40 -17.06
N SER A 92 -17.45 -15.18 -17.55
CA SER A 92 -17.73 -14.00 -18.39
C SER A 92 -17.46 -12.71 -17.63
N GLY A 93 -16.71 -11.80 -18.25
CA GLY A 93 -16.24 -10.56 -17.67
C GLY A 93 -15.14 -10.69 -16.60
N ASN A 94 -14.70 -11.90 -16.27
CA ASN A 94 -13.61 -12.12 -15.31
C ASN A 94 -12.27 -12.30 -16.01
N MET A 95 -11.22 -12.02 -15.26
CA MET A 95 -9.84 -12.05 -15.71
C MET A 95 -8.98 -12.91 -14.78
N GLY A 96 -7.88 -13.41 -15.35
CA GLY A 96 -6.74 -13.92 -14.60
C GLY A 96 -5.65 -12.87 -14.59
N VAL A 97 -5.21 -12.42 -13.42
CA VAL A 97 -4.21 -11.36 -13.27
C VAL A 97 -2.95 -11.94 -12.65
N PHE A 98 -1.84 -11.86 -13.35
CA PHE A 98 -0.53 -12.10 -12.79
C PHE A 98 0.04 -10.82 -12.21
N VAL A 99 0.43 -10.86 -10.94
CA VAL A 99 1.18 -9.80 -10.29
C VAL A 99 2.59 -10.32 -10.02
N LYS A 100 3.59 -9.55 -10.46
CA LYS A 100 4.99 -9.76 -10.13
C LYS A 100 5.26 -9.16 -8.76
N HIS A 101 5.73 -10.02 -7.86
CA HIS A 101 6.14 -9.66 -6.52
C HIS A 101 7.64 -9.93 -6.34
N LEU A 102 8.21 -9.40 -5.26
CA LEU A 102 9.56 -9.67 -4.82
C LEU A 102 9.52 -10.31 -3.43
N LEU A 103 10.40 -11.28 -3.20
CA LEU A 103 10.75 -11.73 -1.85
C LEU A 103 11.74 -10.77 -1.21
N ALA A 104 11.92 -10.86 0.11
CA ALA A 104 12.85 -10.02 0.87
C ALA A 104 14.31 -10.11 0.39
N ASP A 105 14.70 -11.22 -0.26
CA ASP A 105 16.01 -11.42 -0.90
C ASP A 105 16.08 -10.86 -2.34
N ASN A 106 15.04 -10.14 -2.79
CA ASN A 106 14.81 -9.63 -4.14
C ASN A 106 14.58 -10.71 -5.22
N THR A 107 14.30 -11.96 -4.84
CA THR A 107 13.88 -12.99 -5.79
C THR A 107 12.47 -12.66 -6.32
N PRO A 108 12.28 -12.52 -7.64
CA PRO A 108 10.96 -12.28 -8.20
C PRO A 108 10.13 -13.56 -8.28
N PHE A 109 8.82 -13.42 -8.12
CA PHE A 109 7.86 -14.50 -8.34
C PHE A 109 6.53 -13.93 -8.85
N LEU A 110 5.68 -14.78 -9.42
CA LEU A 110 4.35 -14.38 -9.86
C LEU A 110 3.28 -14.97 -8.94
N ALA A 111 2.27 -14.15 -8.63
CA ALA A 111 1.00 -14.61 -8.07
C ALA A 111 -0.11 -14.42 -9.10
N LEU A 112 -0.91 -15.46 -9.31
CA LEU A 112 -2.13 -15.44 -10.12
C LEU A 112 -3.33 -15.16 -9.22
N TYR A 113 -4.15 -14.21 -9.64
CA TYR A 113 -5.46 -13.91 -9.06
C TYR A 113 -6.50 -14.12 -10.15
N ALA A 114 -7.32 -15.15 -10.02
CA ALA A 114 -8.30 -15.53 -11.04
C ALA A 114 -9.74 -15.36 -10.54
N HIS A 115 -10.67 -15.37 -11.49
CA HIS A 115 -12.09 -15.07 -11.26
C HIS A 115 -12.33 -13.65 -10.74
N VAL A 116 -11.50 -12.69 -11.15
CA VAL A 116 -11.60 -11.29 -10.70
C VAL A 116 -12.05 -10.33 -11.81
N LYS A 117 -12.75 -9.27 -11.43
CA LYS A 117 -13.08 -8.11 -12.25
C LYS A 117 -12.13 -6.98 -11.88
N VAL A 118 -11.42 -6.45 -12.85
CA VAL A 118 -10.51 -5.31 -12.66
C VAL A 118 -11.04 -4.09 -13.42
N ASN A 119 -10.98 -2.93 -12.77
CA ASN A 119 -11.33 -1.67 -13.39
C ASN A 119 -10.06 -0.86 -13.59
N SER A 120 -9.74 -0.54 -14.84
CA SER A 120 -8.75 0.48 -15.19
C SER A 120 -7.27 0.18 -14.87
N ILE A 121 -6.92 -1.04 -14.46
CA ILE A 121 -5.52 -1.46 -14.32
C ILE A 121 -4.99 -2.09 -15.62
N LYS A 122 -3.69 -1.95 -15.88
CA LYS A 122 -2.97 -2.55 -17.01
C LYS A 122 -1.62 -3.09 -16.57
N SER A 123 -1.01 -3.92 -17.42
CA SER A 123 0.39 -4.36 -17.21
C SER A 123 1.32 -3.17 -17.01
N GLY A 124 2.23 -3.28 -16.04
CA GLY A 124 3.14 -2.24 -15.59
C GLY A 124 2.61 -1.36 -14.46
N ASP A 125 1.30 -1.40 -14.16
CA ASP A 125 0.76 -0.65 -13.03
C ASP A 125 1.21 -1.27 -11.70
N SER A 126 1.56 -0.43 -10.73
CA SER A 126 1.87 -0.88 -9.36
C SER A 126 0.60 -1.26 -8.60
N VAL A 127 0.69 -2.29 -7.79
CA VAL A 127 -0.33 -2.68 -6.81
C VAL A 127 0.31 -2.87 -5.44
N PHE A 128 -0.48 -2.68 -4.39
CA PHE A 128 0.05 -2.61 -3.03
C PHE A 128 -0.70 -3.55 -2.11
N GLY A 129 0.06 -4.24 -1.26
CA GLY A 129 -0.50 -5.14 -0.27
C GLY A 129 -1.45 -4.38 0.66
N GLY A 130 -2.67 -4.89 0.80
CA GLY A 130 -3.70 -4.28 1.65
C GLY A 130 -4.56 -3.20 0.97
N ILE A 131 -4.26 -2.84 -0.27
CA ILE A 131 -5.18 -2.05 -1.12
C ILE A 131 -5.80 -2.96 -2.17
N SER A 132 -7.13 -2.95 -2.24
CA SER A 132 -7.83 -3.77 -3.23
C SER A 132 -7.54 -3.28 -4.64
N PHE A 133 -7.23 -4.21 -5.55
CA PHE A 133 -6.98 -3.91 -6.96
C PHE A 133 -8.05 -4.49 -7.90
N ALA A 134 -8.89 -5.39 -7.37
CA ALA A 134 -9.93 -6.06 -8.11
C ALA A 134 -11.13 -6.39 -7.21
N LYS A 135 -12.20 -6.85 -7.84
CA LYS A 135 -13.38 -7.42 -7.16
C LYS A 135 -13.58 -8.86 -7.60
N ILE A 136 -14.13 -9.70 -6.73
CA ILE A 136 -14.47 -11.08 -7.09
C ILE A 136 -15.62 -11.07 -8.10
N GLY A 137 -15.42 -11.83 -9.18
CA GLY A 137 -16.37 -12.02 -10.25
C GLY A 137 -17.31 -13.19 -9.98
N TRP A 138 -18.40 -13.24 -10.73
CA TRP A 138 -19.27 -14.41 -10.70
C TRP A 138 -18.65 -15.55 -11.52
N TYR A 139 -18.72 -16.77 -11.00
CA TYR A 139 -18.28 -17.97 -11.72
C TYR A 139 -19.27 -19.12 -11.46
N SER A 140 -19.64 -19.84 -12.51
CA SER A 140 -20.67 -20.90 -12.43
C SER A 140 -20.22 -22.12 -11.64
N GLY A 141 -18.91 -22.35 -11.51
CA GLY A 141 -18.33 -23.42 -10.69
C GLY A 141 -18.25 -23.11 -9.20
N GLY A 142 -18.86 -22.00 -8.75
CA GLY A 142 -18.78 -21.49 -7.39
C GLY A 142 -18.01 -20.18 -7.33
N VAL A 143 -18.47 -19.24 -6.51
CA VAL A 143 -17.82 -17.92 -6.38
C VAL A 143 -16.66 -18.03 -5.39
N HIS A 144 -15.47 -17.71 -5.86
CA HIS A 144 -14.24 -17.79 -5.09
C HIS A 144 -13.17 -16.89 -5.73
N LEU A 145 -12.09 -16.67 -5.00
CA LEU A 145 -10.83 -16.20 -5.56
C LEU A 145 -9.88 -17.37 -5.73
N HIS A 146 -9.40 -17.61 -6.94
CA HIS A 146 -8.32 -18.56 -7.18
C HIS A 146 -6.95 -17.88 -7.04
N LEU A 147 -6.14 -18.33 -6.09
CA LEU A 147 -4.74 -17.91 -5.91
C LEU A 147 -3.79 -19.00 -6.41
N GLY A 148 -2.90 -18.65 -7.33
CA GLY A 148 -1.79 -19.52 -7.74
C GLY A 148 -0.43 -18.84 -7.52
N ILE A 149 0.63 -19.61 -7.25
CA ILE A 149 1.99 -19.09 -7.11
C ILE A 149 2.94 -19.79 -8.07
N PHE A 150 3.74 -19.00 -8.79
CA PHE A 150 4.85 -19.46 -9.60
C PHE A 150 6.18 -18.96 -9.04
N PRO A 151 7.12 -19.86 -8.68
CA PRO A 151 8.48 -19.49 -8.36
C PRO A 151 9.22 -18.99 -9.60
N GLY A 152 9.32 -17.67 -9.75
CA GLY A 152 9.96 -17.00 -10.90
C GLY A 152 8.97 -16.30 -11.83
N LEU A 153 9.44 -15.93 -13.03
CA LEU A 153 8.66 -15.14 -14.01
C LEU A 153 8.22 -15.93 -15.24
N ASN A 154 8.64 -17.19 -15.35
CA ASN A 154 8.32 -18.06 -16.48
C ASN A 154 7.05 -18.86 -16.17
N TYR A 155 5.89 -18.31 -16.54
CA TYR A 155 4.59 -18.97 -16.41
C TYR A 155 4.24 -19.73 -17.71
N PRO A 156 3.51 -20.86 -17.63
CA PRO A 156 3.06 -21.63 -18.79
C PRO A 156 1.99 -20.86 -19.58
N SER A 157 1.77 -21.19 -20.85
CA SER A 157 0.78 -20.49 -21.68
C SER A 157 -0.68 -20.85 -21.38
N THR A 158 -0.93 -21.98 -20.71
CA THR A 158 -2.29 -22.48 -20.41
C THR A 158 -2.33 -23.26 -19.09
N SER A 159 -3.53 -23.67 -18.69
CA SER A 159 -3.78 -24.57 -17.54
C SER A 159 -3.30 -23.98 -16.22
N TRP A 160 -3.90 -22.85 -15.84
CA TRP A 160 -3.47 -22.08 -14.66
C TRP A 160 -4.28 -22.35 -13.39
N GLY A 161 -5.45 -22.97 -13.50
CA GLY A 161 -6.24 -23.36 -12.33
C GLY A 161 -6.15 -24.85 -11.99
N ARG A 162 -5.91 -25.70 -12.99
CA ARG A 162 -5.95 -27.16 -12.82
C ARG A 162 -5.13 -27.89 -13.88
N ILE A 163 -4.75 -29.12 -13.57
CA ILE A 163 -4.09 -30.10 -14.47
C ILE A 163 -4.83 -31.45 -14.40
N PRO A 164 -4.62 -32.38 -15.35
CA PRO A 164 -5.16 -33.73 -15.26
C PRO A 164 -4.76 -34.44 -13.96
N SER A 165 -5.69 -35.22 -13.41
CA SER A 165 -5.46 -36.12 -12.27
C SER A 165 -4.95 -37.49 -12.74
N PRO A 166 -4.00 -38.14 -12.04
CA PRO A 166 -3.28 -37.61 -10.88
C PRO A 166 -2.33 -36.49 -11.31
N GLY A 167 -2.31 -35.40 -10.54
CA GLY A 167 -1.41 -34.27 -10.80
C GLY A 167 0.05 -34.74 -10.78
N GLN A 168 0.82 -34.37 -11.81
CA GLN A 168 2.23 -34.75 -11.92
C GLN A 168 3.14 -33.55 -11.74
N TYR A 169 4.21 -33.73 -10.94
CA TYR A 169 5.29 -32.76 -10.84
C TYR A 169 5.88 -32.47 -12.24
N PRO A 170 6.11 -31.21 -12.63
CA PRO A 170 6.22 -30.01 -11.77
C PRO A 170 4.92 -29.22 -11.56
N TYR A 171 3.74 -29.83 -11.68
CA TYR A 171 2.43 -29.17 -11.48
C TYR A 171 2.25 -27.92 -12.34
N ASN A 172 2.67 -28.02 -13.60
CA ASN A 172 2.73 -26.92 -14.55
C ASN A 172 3.57 -25.71 -14.08
N GLY A 173 4.47 -25.90 -13.12
CA GLY A 173 5.33 -24.87 -12.54
C GLY A 173 4.75 -24.16 -11.31
N PHE A 174 3.52 -24.47 -10.90
CA PHE A 174 2.94 -23.91 -9.67
C PHE A 174 3.49 -24.61 -8.43
N VAL A 175 3.36 -23.92 -7.29
CA VAL A 175 3.62 -24.46 -5.95
C VAL A 175 2.43 -24.17 -5.04
N ASP A 176 2.37 -24.88 -3.91
CA ASP A 176 1.38 -24.65 -2.86
C ASP A 176 1.38 -23.17 -2.42
N PRO A 177 0.31 -22.41 -2.74
CA PRO A 177 0.25 -20.99 -2.44
C PRO A 177 0.29 -20.69 -0.96
N ILE A 178 -0.41 -21.50 -0.14
CA ILE A 178 -0.53 -21.28 1.30
C ILE A 178 0.80 -21.59 1.99
N ASN A 179 1.46 -22.68 1.60
CA ASN A 179 2.79 -22.97 2.12
C ASN A 179 3.80 -21.88 1.71
N TRP A 180 3.75 -21.38 0.47
CA TRP A 180 4.63 -20.31 0.00
C TRP A 180 4.49 -19.04 0.85
N ILE A 181 3.27 -18.53 1.00
CA ILE A 181 3.04 -17.28 1.76
C ILE A 181 3.23 -17.44 3.27
N ASN A 182 3.33 -18.66 3.81
CA ASN A 182 3.66 -18.91 5.22
C ASN A 182 5.14 -19.16 5.47
N THR A 183 5.95 -19.43 4.43
CA THR A 183 7.37 -19.79 4.58
C THR A 183 8.33 -18.80 3.93
N LYS A 184 7.82 -17.90 3.07
CA LYS A 184 8.59 -16.84 2.42
C LYS A 184 8.19 -15.48 2.97
N THR A 185 9.08 -14.50 2.86
CA THR A 185 8.83 -13.12 3.31
C THR A 185 8.76 -12.20 2.08
N PRO A 186 7.70 -11.36 1.94
CA PRO A 186 7.65 -10.39 0.86
C PRO A 186 8.68 -9.28 1.05
N ALA A 187 9.20 -8.73 -0.05
CA ALA A 187 9.90 -7.46 -0.02
C ALA A 187 8.88 -6.31 0.09
N PRO A 188 9.07 -5.36 1.00
CA PRO A 188 8.34 -4.10 0.93
C PRO A 188 8.79 -3.33 -0.33
N MET A 189 7.85 -2.73 -1.08
CA MET A 189 8.21 -1.78 -2.14
C MET A 189 8.53 -0.38 -1.59
N VAL A 190 8.21 -0.16 -0.32
CA VAL A 190 8.57 1.07 0.39
C VAL A 190 10.10 1.21 0.48
N ALA A 191 10.54 2.44 0.27
CA ALA A 191 11.91 2.89 0.28
C ALA A 191 12.81 2.27 -0.79
N LYS A 192 12.25 1.62 -1.83
CA LYS A 192 13.03 1.06 -2.93
C LYS A 192 13.31 2.11 -4.00
N TYR A 193 14.54 2.16 -4.49
CA TYR A 193 14.88 2.82 -5.75
C TYR A 193 14.43 1.95 -6.94
N PRO A 194 14.33 2.51 -8.17
CA PRO A 194 13.98 1.73 -9.37
C PRO A 194 14.92 0.56 -9.67
N ASN A 195 16.16 0.61 -9.19
CA ASN A 195 17.15 -0.48 -9.33
C ASN A 195 17.04 -1.55 -8.22
N GLY A 196 16.05 -1.46 -7.33
CA GLY A 196 15.78 -2.42 -6.25
C GLY A 196 16.59 -2.23 -4.97
N THR A 197 17.54 -1.29 -4.92
CA THR A 197 18.23 -0.98 -3.65
C THR A 197 17.30 -0.24 -2.69
N THR A 198 17.53 -0.37 -1.39
CA THR A 198 16.70 0.25 -0.35
C THR A 198 17.34 1.52 0.18
N ASN A 199 16.59 2.62 0.29
CA ASN A 199 16.91 3.75 1.14
C ASN A 199 16.56 3.42 2.60
N ASN A 200 17.55 3.02 3.38
CA ASN A 200 17.32 2.58 4.77
C ASN A 200 16.79 3.68 5.69
N HIS A 201 17.08 4.96 5.41
CA HIS A 201 16.56 6.07 6.20
C HIS A 201 15.05 6.22 6.00
N ILE A 202 14.59 6.21 4.74
CA ILE A 202 13.16 6.25 4.40
C ILE A 202 12.45 5.03 4.99
N PHE A 203 13.02 3.82 4.84
CA PHE A 203 12.41 2.60 5.38
C PHE A 203 12.26 2.63 6.91
N SER A 204 13.30 3.11 7.60
CA SER A 204 13.29 3.25 9.06
C SER A 204 12.26 4.28 9.51
N SER A 205 12.19 5.42 8.82
CA SER A 205 11.22 6.48 9.10
C SER A 205 9.78 6.01 8.88
N TYR A 206 9.51 5.31 7.77
CA TYR A 206 8.22 4.71 7.47
C TYR A 206 7.78 3.76 8.58
N THR A 207 8.66 2.83 8.98
CA THR A 207 8.36 1.82 10.00
C THR A 207 8.14 2.46 11.37
N ALA A 208 8.98 3.42 11.76
CA ALA A 208 8.88 4.12 13.04
C ALA A 208 7.62 4.99 13.16
N ASN A 209 7.05 5.43 12.03
CA ASN A 209 5.88 6.30 12.00
C ASN A 209 4.57 5.55 11.68
N GLY A 210 4.53 4.22 11.82
CA GLY A 210 3.27 3.44 11.71
C GLY A 210 3.03 2.79 10.34
N GLY A 211 3.97 2.93 9.40
CA GLY A 211 3.94 2.23 8.12
C GLY A 211 2.67 2.48 7.30
N SER A 212 2.17 1.45 6.60
CA SER A 212 1.06 1.58 5.65
C SER A 212 -0.23 2.04 6.31
N GLY A 213 -0.41 1.75 7.61
CA GLY A 213 -1.57 2.21 8.36
C GLY A 213 -1.64 3.73 8.54
N ARG A 214 -0.51 4.43 8.43
CA ARG A 214 -0.44 5.90 8.48
C ARG A 214 -0.22 6.53 7.12
N PHE A 215 0.77 6.04 6.37
CA PHE A 215 1.16 6.67 5.11
C PHE A 215 0.24 6.29 3.95
N GLY A 216 -0.56 5.23 4.08
CA GLY A 216 -1.23 4.62 2.93
C GLY A 216 -0.22 3.93 2.03
N THR A 217 -0.40 4.08 0.72
CA THR A 217 0.44 3.41 -0.28
C THR A 217 1.41 4.34 -0.96
N PRO A 218 2.61 3.84 -1.34
CA PRO A 218 3.49 4.53 -2.25
C PRO A 218 2.72 5.06 -3.47
N TRP A 219 2.88 6.34 -3.76
CA TRP A 219 2.17 7.01 -4.82
C TRP A 219 3.13 7.37 -5.95
N ASN A 220 2.66 7.22 -7.19
CA ASN A 220 3.41 7.59 -8.37
C ASN A 220 2.96 8.98 -8.85
N ASN A 221 3.72 10.01 -8.50
CA ASN A 221 3.53 11.38 -9.00
C ASN A 221 4.75 11.89 -9.80
N SER A 222 5.70 11.02 -10.12
CA SER A 222 6.93 11.38 -10.83
C SER A 222 7.13 10.48 -12.06
N SER A 223 8.13 10.81 -12.87
CA SER A 223 8.53 9.95 -13.99
C SER A 223 9.20 8.64 -13.55
N PHE A 224 9.46 8.48 -12.25
CA PHE A 224 10.21 7.36 -11.67
C PHE A 224 9.33 6.23 -11.12
N GLY A 225 8.00 6.36 -11.14
CA GLY A 225 7.11 5.36 -10.55
C GLY A 225 6.88 5.58 -9.05
N ALA A 226 6.28 4.60 -8.38
CA ALA A 226 6.04 4.62 -6.93
C ALA A 226 7.30 4.29 -6.11
N TYR A 227 8.47 4.72 -6.58
CA TYR A 227 9.79 4.44 -6.01
C TYR A 227 10.38 5.67 -5.33
N VAL A 228 11.44 5.46 -4.56
CA VAL A 228 12.32 6.55 -4.11
C VAL A 228 12.90 7.25 -5.32
N HIS A 229 12.71 8.56 -5.40
CA HIS A 229 13.10 9.35 -6.55
C HIS A 229 13.66 10.71 -6.13
N PRO A 230 14.44 11.37 -7.02
CA PRO A 230 14.98 12.67 -6.73
C PRO A 230 13.89 13.73 -6.87
N TRP A 231 13.91 14.74 -5.99
CA TRP A 231 13.17 15.97 -6.16
C TRP A 231 14.14 17.15 -6.17
N PRO A 232 14.25 17.90 -7.28
CA PRO A 232 13.45 17.78 -8.50
C PRO A 232 13.80 16.48 -9.25
N ASP A 233 13.06 16.12 -10.30
CA ASP A 233 13.28 14.94 -11.17
C ASP A 233 14.62 15.00 -11.96
N ASN A 234 15.68 15.56 -11.37
CA ASN A 234 17.05 15.64 -11.84
C ASN A 234 18.00 15.23 -10.70
N PRO A 235 18.51 13.98 -10.71
CA PRO A 235 19.48 13.50 -9.71
C PRO A 235 20.77 14.32 -9.64
N SER A 236 21.09 15.12 -10.66
CA SER A 236 22.30 15.95 -10.73
C SER A 236 22.11 17.34 -10.12
N ASP A 237 20.91 17.69 -9.66
CA ASP A 237 20.69 18.99 -9.01
C ASP A 237 21.51 19.08 -7.71
N PRO A 238 22.30 20.14 -7.50
CA PRO A 238 23.12 20.28 -6.29
C PRO A 238 22.32 20.37 -4.99
N ASN A 239 21.01 20.66 -5.07
CA ASN A 239 20.10 20.72 -3.93
C ASN A 239 19.15 19.52 -3.88
N VAL A 240 19.33 18.50 -4.73
CA VAL A 240 18.42 17.35 -4.82
C VAL A 240 18.17 16.72 -3.44
N VAL A 241 16.90 16.43 -3.17
CA VAL A 241 16.50 15.56 -2.07
C VAL A 241 15.95 14.27 -2.62
N TRP A 242 16.15 13.16 -1.91
CA TRP A 242 15.55 11.88 -2.28
C TRP A 242 14.35 11.63 -1.40
N LEU A 243 13.22 11.26 -1.99
CA LEU A 243 11.98 11.08 -1.26
C LEU A 243 11.14 9.95 -1.84
N GLN A 244 10.15 9.53 -1.08
CA GLN A 244 9.06 8.71 -1.59
C GLN A 244 7.72 9.33 -1.19
N ASP A 245 6.82 9.38 -2.15
CA ASP A 245 5.47 9.87 -2.00
C ASP A 245 4.53 8.77 -1.54
N PHE A 246 3.55 9.16 -0.75
CA PHE A 246 2.45 8.30 -0.34
C PHE A 246 1.14 9.06 -0.41
N ILE A 247 0.07 8.33 -0.69
CA ILE A 247 -1.28 8.88 -0.66
C ILE A 247 -2.16 7.98 0.20
N GLU A 248 -2.88 8.61 1.13
CA GLU A 248 -3.94 7.95 1.89
C GLU A 248 -5.20 7.77 1.03
N LEU A 249 -6.11 6.89 1.48
CA LEU A 249 -7.37 6.63 0.79
C LEU A 249 -8.28 7.87 0.69
N ASP A 250 -8.12 8.83 1.60
CA ASP A 250 -8.86 10.09 1.62
C ASP A 250 -8.18 11.21 0.83
N GLY A 251 -7.04 10.92 0.19
CA GLY A 251 -6.29 11.86 -0.64
C GLY A 251 -5.24 12.68 0.11
N HIS A 252 -5.01 12.45 1.41
CA HIS A 252 -3.91 13.10 2.12
C HIS A 252 -2.56 12.66 1.56
N TRP A 253 -1.77 13.64 1.12
CA TRP A 253 -0.45 13.44 0.54
C TRP A 253 0.64 13.55 1.60
N TRP A 254 1.53 12.56 1.59
CA TRP A 254 2.71 12.48 2.42
C TRP A 254 3.95 12.32 1.56
N GLN A 255 5.06 12.87 2.03
CA GLN A 255 6.40 12.55 1.55
C GLN A 255 7.26 12.10 2.72
N ILE A 256 8.05 11.04 2.55
CA ILE A 256 9.17 10.76 3.45
C ILE A 256 10.43 11.17 2.72
N VAL A 257 11.12 12.18 3.26
CA VAL A 257 12.27 12.81 2.62
C VAL A 257 13.54 12.44 3.35
N ASP A 258 14.51 11.92 2.63
CA ASP A 258 15.84 11.58 3.14
C ASP A 258 16.66 12.84 3.43
N ASN A 259 17.31 12.86 4.59
CA ASN A 259 18.28 13.86 4.97
C ASN A 259 19.61 13.16 5.34
N PRO A 260 20.49 12.94 4.35
CA PRO A 260 21.77 12.27 4.58
C PRO A 260 22.66 12.99 5.60
N ALA A 261 22.57 14.32 5.71
CA ALA A 261 23.33 15.10 6.70
C ALA A 261 22.87 14.84 8.14
N ALA A 262 21.61 14.44 8.34
CA ALA A 262 21.09 13.99 9.62
C ALA A 262 21.23 12.46 9.83
N GLY A 263 21.56 11.71 8.77
CA GLY A 263 21.55 10.24 8.78
C GLY A 263 20.14 9.65 8.99
N GLN A 264 19.10 10.40 8.63
CA GLN A 264 17.70 10.07 8.90
C GLN A 264 16.78 10.62 7.80
N ALA A 265 15.57 10.09 7.71
CA ALA A 265 14.51 10.62 6.84
C ALA A 265 13.30 11.04 7.68
N PHE A 266 12.55 12.03 7.20
CA PHE A 266 11.43 12.60 7.95
C PHE A 266 10.17 12.70 7.09
N PRO A 267 9.00 12.38 7.65
CA PRO A 267 7.73 12.61 7.00
C PRO A 267 7.43 14.12 6.93
N VAL A 268 6.88 14.57 5.81
CA VAL A 268 6.37 15.91 5.55
C VAL A 268 4.98 15.75 4.95
N HIS A 269 3.98 16.46 5.45
CA HIS A 269 2.59 16.28 5.02
C HIS A 269 1.76 17.56 5.19
N GLY A 270 0.51 17.50 4.74
CA GLY A 270 -0.49 18.55 4.97
C GLY A 270 -0.03 19.95 4.55
N GLN A 271 -0.33 20.94 5.40
CA GLN A 271 -0.12 22.35 5.08
C GLN A 271 1.36 22.76 5.06
N ILE A 272 2.24 22.04 5.77
CA ILE A 272 3.68 22.25 5.68
C ILE A 272 4.19 21.74 4.34
N LEU A 273 3.77 20.54 3.90
CA LEU A 273 4.12 20.01 2.58
C LEU A 273 3.67 20.95 1.46
N THR A 274 2.41 21.40 1.50
CA THR A 274 1.87 22.34 0.51
C THR A 274 2.68 23.64 0.46
N PHE A 275 2.99 24.23 1.63
CA PHE A 275 3.79 25.45 1.68
C PHE A 275 5.21 25.24 1.16
N TRP A 276 5.85 24.13 1.55
CA TRP A 276 7.20 23.79 1.12
C TRP A 276 7.26 23.70 -0.41
N HIS A 277 6.35 22.94 -1.05
CA HIS A 277 6.26 22.84 -2.52
C HIS A 277 5.99 24.19 -3.19
N ALA A 278 5.06 24.99 -2.67
CA ALA A 278 4.69 26.29 -3.24
C ALA A 278 5.83 27.33 -3.20
N ASN A 279 6.83 27.14 -2.34
CA ASN A 279 7.91 28.10 -2.11
C ASN A 279 9.29 27.56 -2.54
N TYR A 280 9.33 26.81 -3.65
CA TYR A 280 10.54 26.20 -4.21
C TYR A 280 11.27 25.25 -3.24
N GLY A 281 10.52 24.62 -2.33
CA GLY A 281 10.87 23.41 -1.59
C GLY A 281 12.32 23.30 -1.16
N TYR A 282 12.93 22.21 -1.59
CA TYR A 282 14.33 21.85 -1.35
C TYR A 282 15.32 22.96 -1.77
N THR A 283 15.00 23.74 -2.82
CA THR A 283 15.88 24.82 -3.28
C THR A 283 15.98 25.92 -2.25
N ASN A 284 14.91 26.27 -1.55
CA ASN A 284 14.95 27.36 -0.58
C ASN A 284 15.23 26.88 0.84
N TYR A 285 14.71 25.71 1.21
CA TYR A 285 14.71 25.24 2.60
C TYR A 285 15.56 23.99 2.85
N GLY A 286 15.92 23.25 1.78
CA GLY A 286 16.61 21.97 1.88
C GLY A 286 15.74 20.85 2.43
N ALA A 287 16.37 19.83 3.02
CA ALA A 287 15.68 18.64 3.54
C ALA A 287 15.13 18.88 4.96
N PRO A 288 14.02 18.22 5.36
CA PRO A 288 13.54 18.25 6.73
C PRO A 288 14.57 17.64 7.68
N LYS A 289 14.62 18.12 8.92
CA LYS A 289 15.52 17.68 10.01
C LYS A 289 14.76 17.17 11.24
N SER A 290 13.43 17.27 11.24
CA SER A 290 12.59 16.83 12.35
C SER A 290 11.27 16.28 11.82
N ASN A 291 10.57 15.52 12.66
CA ASN A 291 9.12 15.35 12.52
C ASN A 291 8.42 16.70 12.80
N GLU A 292 7.14 16.79 12.44
CA GLU A 292 6.28 17.88 12.89
C GLU A 292 6.11 17.85 14.42
N TYR A 293 6.07 19.03 15.04
CA TYR A 293 5.81 19.19 16.46
C TYR A 293 4.93 20.43 16.72
N TYR A 294 4.22 20.43 17.84
CA TYR A 294 3.40 21.57 18.22
C TYR A 294 4.22 22.66 18.92
N ALA A 295 3.93 23.91 18.59
CA ALA A 295 4.47 25.10 19.24
C ALA A 295 3.35 26.13 19.49
N THR A 296 3.70 27.25 20.11
CA THR A 296 2.75 28.34 20.40
C THR A 296 3.34 29.66 19.97
N HIS A 297 2.66 30.33 19.05
CA HIS A 297 3.10 31.56 18.45
C HIS A 297 3.19 32.69 19.50
N GLU A 298 4.39 33.22 19.71
CA GLU A 298 4.67 34.12 20.84
C GLU A 298 3.79 35.39 20.88
N SER A 299 3.40 35.95 19.73
CA SER A 299 2.71 37.24 19.68
C SER A 299 1.20 37.18 19.90
N ASN A 300 0.57 36.04 19.58
CA ASN A 300 -0.90 35.89 19.59
C ASN A 300 -1.36 34.62 20.33
N GLY A 301 -0.44 33.78 20.80
CA GLY A 301 -0.75 32.56 21.54
C GLY A 301 -1.37 31.45 20.68
N HIS A 302 -1.38 31.59 19.35
CA HIS A 302 -1.96 30.57 18.47
C HIS A 302 -1.16 29.28 18.52
N GLN A 303 -1.85 28.14 18.43
CA GLN A 303 -1.19 26.86 18.29
C GLN A 303 -0.62 26.72 16.88
N LEU A 304 0.63 26.26 16.78
CA LEU A 304 1.32 26.03 15.53
C LEU A 304 1.68 24.55 15.40
N VAL A 305 1.63 24.04 14.18
CA VAL A 305 2.36 22.83 13.76
C VAL A 305 3.63 23.30 13.09
N VAL A 306 4.79 22.78 13.50
CA VAL A 306 6.10 23.27 13.05
C VAL A 306 6.98 22.11 12.62
N GLN A 307 7.75 22.31 11.56
CA GLN A 307 8.80 21.39 11.14
C GLN A 307 10.09 22.15 10.82
N THR A 308 11.22 21.55 11.19
CA THR A 308 12.54 22.11 10.95
C THR A 308 13.12 21.58 9.63
N PHE A 309 13.70 22.46 8.83
CA PHE A 309 14.40 22.16 7.59
C PHE A 309 15.83 22.73 7.62
N VAL A 310 16.74 22.16 6.83
CA VAL A 310 18.13 22.64 6.74
C VAL A 310 18.62 22.70 5.31
N LYS A 311 19.21 23.85 4.97
CA LYS A 311 19.94 24.08 3.72
C LYS A 311 21.35 24.59 4.01
N GLY A 312 22.35 23.78 3.67
CA GLY A 312 23.74 24.07 4.05
C GLY A 312 23.87 24.22 5.56
N SER A 313 24.33 25.37 6.04
CA SER A 313 24.42 25.70 7.47
C SER A 313 23.19 26.42 8.03
N THR A 314 22.18 26.71 7.20
CA THR A 314 21.00 27.48 7.59
C THR A 314 19.88 26.56 8.06
N VAL A 315 19.25 26.92 9.18
CA VAL A 315 18.07 26.22 9.73
C VAL A 315 16.83 27.07 9.46
N HIS A 316 15.84 26.45 8.85
CA HIS A 316 14.54 27.02 8.54
C HIS A 316 13.47 26.35 9.41
N TYR A 317 12.46 27.12 9.80
CA TYR A 317 11.31 26.59 10.51
C TYR A 317 10.06 26.93 9.71
N LEU A 318 9.38 25.91 9.21
CA LEU A 318 8.11 26.08 8.53
C LEU A 318 7.00 25.78 9.52
N GLY A 319 6.05 26.70 9.67
CA GLY A 319 4.96 26.59 10.62
C GLY A 319 3.60 26.78 9.95
N TYR A 320 2.62 25.99 10.35
CA TYR A 320 1.21 26.16 10.06
C TYR A 320 0.47 26.61 11.32
N ASP A 321 -0.15 27.78 11.26
CA ASP A 321 -1.02 28.30 12.30
C ASP A 321 -2.40 27.64 12.18
N THR A 322 -2.75 26.80 13.16
CA THR A 322 -4.00 26.01 13.12
C THR A 322 -5.24 26.85 13.44
N VAL A 323 -5.05 28.08 13.96
CA VAL A 323 -6.13 29.00 14.30
C VAL A 323 -6.37 29.98 13.15
N ALA A 324 -5.30 30.50 12.56
CA ALA A 324 -5.38 31.42 11.42
C ALA A 324 -5.47 30.69 10.07
N GLU A 325 -5.24 29.38 10.05
CA GLU A 325 -5.20 28.53 8.85
C GLU A 325 -4.20 29.03 7.80
N THR A 326 -3.00 29.42 8.23
CA THR A 326 -1.95 29.94 7.34
C THR A 326 -0.59 29.31 7.60
N SER A 327 0.16 29.06 6.53
CA SER A 327 1.54 28.55 6.60
C SER A 327 2.56 29.67 6.35
N LYS A 328 3.68 29.67 7.07
CA LYS A 328 4.77 30.65 6.93
C LYS A 328 6.13 30.07 7.32
N GLU A 329 7.19 30.66 6.80
CA GLU A 329 8.53 30.50 7.35
C GLU A 329 8.70 31.43 8.57
N GLY A 330 9.29 30.90 9.65
CA GLY A 330 9.67 31.70 10.81
C GLY A 330 11.14 31.54 11.19
N ARG A 331 11.59 32.40 12.11
CA ARG A 331 12.92 32.34 12.72
C ARG A 331 12.80 31.72 14.11
N LYS A 332 13.88 31.12 14.63
CA LYS A 332 13.96 30.47 15.96
C LYS A 332 13.46 31.31 17.16
N ARG A 333 13.20 32.61 16.98
CA ARG A 333 12.68 33.53 18.02
C ARG A 333 11.24 34.02 17.75
N ASN A 334 10.60 33.61 16.67
CA ASN A 334 9.31 34.14 16.21
C ASN A 334 8.30 33.03 15.89
N ILE A 335 8.47 31.84 16.46
CA ILE A 335 7.55 30.71 16.36
C ILE A 335 7.30 30.20 17.77
#